data_AF-A0A7Y3K2H9-F1
#
_entry.id   AF-A0A7Y3K2H9-F1
#
_cell.length_a   1.000
_cell.length_b   1.000
_cell.length_c   1.000
_cell.angle_alpha   90.00
_cell.angle_beta   90.00
_cell.angle_gamma   90.00
#
_symmetry.space_group_name_H-M   'P 1'
#
loop_
_entity.id
_entity.type
_entity.pdbx_description
1 polymer ?
#
loop_
_entity_poly.entity_id
_entity_poly.type
_entity_poly.pdbx_seq_one_letter_code
_entity_poly.pdbx_strand_id
1 'polypeptide(L)'
;MTSQQACAEVAATRALFEVLPETPQVYPAWEGLIAQHLVVAKRAHDVRLVALMIQHRVSKLLTCIDADFRSFTEIEPLNPFDVMGIPKV
;
A
#
# COMPACT_ATOMS: atom_id res chain seq x y z
N MET A 1 -3.13 23.59 1.51
CA MET A 1 -4.18 22.60 1.75
C MET A 1 -4.71 22.78 3.17
N THR A 2 -6.00 23.05 3.33
CA THR A 2 -6.68 23.04 4.63
C THR A 2 -7.19 21.63 4.96
N SER A 3 -7.53 21.36 6.22
CA SER A 3 -8.12 20.08 6.63
C SER A 3 -9.43 19.78 5.88
N GLN A 4 -10.26 20.81 5.65
CA GLN A 4 -11.51 20.66 4.90
C GLN A 4 -11.27 20.30 3.43
N GLN A 5 -10.26 20.91 2.79
CA GLN A 5 -9.87 20.55 1.42
C GLN A 5 -9.39 19.11 1.35
N ALA A 6 -8.54 18.68 2.31
CA ALA A 6 -8.07 17.30 2.38
C ALA A 6 -9.22 16.29 2.53
N CYS A 7 -10.20 16.57 3.41
CA CYS A 7 -11.37 15.69 3.56
C CYS A 7 -12.20 15.59 2.27
N ALA A 8 -12.35 16.69 1.53
CA ALA A 8 -13.07 16.69 0.25
C ALA A 8 -12.34 15.87 -0.82
N GLU A 9 -11.01 15.99 -0.91
CA GLU A 9 -10.18 15.20 -1.83
C GLU A 9 -10.21 13.71 -1.49
N VAL A 10 -10.16 13.36 -0.20
CA VAL A 10 -10.32 11.97 0.27
C VAL A 10 -11.69 11.42 -0.11
N ALA A 11 -12.76 12.20 0.10
CA ALA A 11 -14.12 11.78 -0.26
C ALA A 11 -14.28 11.56 -1.77
N ALA A 12 -13.75 12.47 -2.59
CA ALA A 12 -13.74 12.34 -4.05
C ALA A 12 -12.95 11.10 -4.50
N THR A 13 -11.78 10.86 -3.91
CA THR A 13 -10.96 9.67 -4.22
C THR A 13 -11.69 8.38 -3.84
N ARG A 14 -12.32 8.33 -2.65
CA ARG A 14 -13.10 7.16 -2.21
C ARG A 14 -14.33 6.88 -3.09
N ALA A 15 -14.82 7.86 -3.85
CA ALA A 15 -15.90 7.64 -4.81
C ALA A 15 -15.43 6.97 -6.12
N LEU A 16 -14.12 6.96 -6.39
CA LEU A 16 -13.52 6.38 -7.60
C LEU A 16 -13.06 4.93 -7.41
N PHE A 17 -12.83 4.51 -6.17
CA PHE A 17 -12.24 3.21 -5.86
C PHE A 17 -13.07 2.44 -4.84
N GLU A 18 -13.06 1.12 -4.96
CA GLU A 18 -13.53 0.24 -3.90
C GLU A 18 -12.57 0.34 -2.70
N VAL A 19 -13.14 0.60 -1.52
CA VAL A 19 -12.37 0.64 -0.27
C VAL A 19 -12.48 -0.71 0.41
N LEU A 20 -11.42 -1.49 0.32
CA LEU A 20 -11.34 -2.81 0.94
C LEU A 20 -11.26 -2.67 2.47
N PRO A 21 -12.13 -3.35 3.24
CA PRO A 21 -12.14 -3.24 4.69
C PRO A 21 -10.96 -3.96 5.33
N GLU A 22 -10.46 -3.46 6.47
CA GLU A 22 -9.55 -4.26 7.28
C GLU A 22 -10.32 -5.43 7.92
N THR A 23 -9.79 -6.64 7.79
CA THR A 23 -10.35 -7.84 8.43
C THR A 23 -9.52 -8.21 9.66
N PRO A 24 -10.08 -8.96 10.63
CA PRO A 24 -9.31 -9.44 11.79
C PRO A 24 -8.04 -10.23 11.42
N GLN A 25 -8.00 -10.81 10.21
CA GLN A 25 -6.87 -11.59 9.70
C GLN A 25 -5.69 -10.72 9.23
N VAL A 26 -5.86 -9.40 9.09
CA VAL A 26 -4.79 -8.48 8.70
C VAL A 26 -3.70 -8.40 9.77
N TYR A 27 -4.09 -8.35 11.05
CA TYR A 27 -3.13 -8.24 12.14
C TYR A 27 -2.15 -9.43 12.22
N PRO A 28 -2.59 -10.70 12.27
CA PRO A 28 -1.67 -11.83 12.30
C PRO A 28 -0.82 -11.94 11.01
N ALA A 29 -1.37 -11.56 9.85
CA ALA A 29 -0.59 -11.53 8.61
C ALA A 29 0.52 -10.46 8.66
N TRP A 30 0.18 -9.27 9.19
CA TRP A 30 1.14 -8.18 9.40
C TRP A 30 2.25 -8.56 10.38
N GLU A 31 1.91 -9.19 11.50
CA GLU A 31 2.89 -9.67 12.49
C GLU A 31 3.86 -10.69 11.87
N GLY A 32 3.33 -11.64 11.09
CA GLY A 32 4.15 -12.61 10.35
C GLY A 32 5.11 -11.94 9.36
N LEU A 33 4.63 -10.96 8.59
CA LEU A 33 5.46 -10.22 7.63
C LEU A 33 6.54 -9.37 8.33
N ILE A 34 6.25 -8.75 9.48
CA ILE A 34 7.26 -8.02 10.25
C ILE A 34 8.41 -8.95 10.64
N ALA A 35 8.09 -10.13 11.16
CA ALA A 35 9.09 -11.12 11.54
C ALA A 35 9.86 -11.62 10.31
N GLN A 36 9.17 -11.95 9.22
CA GLN A 36 9.76 -12.45 7.98
C GLN A 36 10.73 -11.47 7.34
N HIS A 37 10.37 -10.18 7.28
CA HIS A 37 11.17 -9.15 6.61
C HIS A 37 12.06 -8.34 7.56
N LEU A 38 12.17 -8.75 8.84
CA LEU A 38 12.96 -8.10 9.89
C LEU A 38 12.70 -6.58 9.94
N VAL A 39 11.42 -6.21 9.84
CA VAL A 39 11.01 -4.82 9.69
C VAL A 39 11.07 -4.11 11.04
N VAL A 40 11.67 -2.92 11.05
CA VAL A 40 11.79 -2.07 12.24
C VAL A 40 11.18 -0.68 12.00
N ALA A 41 10.57 -0.14 13.05
CA ALA A 41 10.08 1.24 13.12
C ALA A 41 9.19 1.66 11.93
N LYS A 42 9.60 2.70 11.19
CA LYS A 42 8.78 3.43 10.21
C LYS A 42 8.13 2.54 9.15
N ARG A 43 8.79 1.46 8.73
CA ARG A 43 8.31 0.54 7.69
C ARG A 43 7.17 -0.37 8.16
N ALA A 44 6.87 -0.44 9.46
CA ALA A 44 5.80 -1.29 9.98
C ALA A 44 4.41 -0.90 9.43
N HIS A 45 4.20 0.39 9.14
CA HIS A 45 2.96 0.86 8.51
C HIS A 45 2.82 0.35 7.07
N ASP A 46 3.90 0.38 6.29
CA ASP A 46 3.91 -0.10 4.90
C ASP A 46 3.66 -1.61 4.83
N VAL A 47 4.21 -2.38 5.78
CA VAL A 47 3.93 -3.82 5.91
C VAL A 47 2.44 -4.09 6.17
N ARG A 48 1.75 -3.18 6.88
CA ARG A 48 0.30 -3.35 7.12
C ARG A 48 -0.49 -3.26 5.82
N LEU A 49 -0.07 -2.42 4.89
CA LEU A 49 -0.64 -2.38 3.54
C LEU A 49 -0.40 -3.70 2.79
N VAL A 50 0.81 -4.27 2.87
CA VAL A 50 1.11 -5.58 2.27
C VAL A 50 0.23 -6.68 2.87
N ALA A 51 0.01 -6.70 4.19
CA ALA A 51 -0.90 -7.64 4.83
C ALA A 51 -2.34 -7.50 4.33
N LEU A 52 -2.84 -6.28 4.16
CA LEU A 52 -4.16 -6.01 3.57
C LEU A 52 -4.25 -6.55 2.15
N MET A 53 -3.24 -6.29 1.34
CA MET A 53 -3.16 -6.77 -0.04
C MET A 53 -3.22 -8.30 -0.11
N ILE A 54 -2.49 -9.01 0.76
CA ILE A 54 -2.52 -10.48 0.84
C ILE A 54 -3.92 -10.97 1.21
N GLN A 55 -4.56 -10.40 2.24
CA GLN A 55 -5.90 -10.83 2.68
C GLN A 55 -6.96 -10.65 1.59
N HIS A 56 -6.83 -9.59 0.79
CA HIS A 56 -7.76 -9.30 -0.31
C HIS A 56 -7.29 -9.83 -1.68
N ARG A 57 -6.20 -10.59 -1.73
CA ARG A 57 -5.61 -11.15 -2.98
C ARG A 57 -5.27 -10.09 -4.03
N VAL A 58 -4.86 -8.91 -3.59
CA VAL A 58 -4.33 -7.85 -4.44
C VAL A 58 -2.84 -8.09 -4.62
N SER A 59 -2.41 -8.45 -5.83
CA SER A 59 -1.01 -8.80 -6.09
C SER A 59 -0.14 -7.64 -6.60
N LYS A 60 -0.74 -6.52 -7.01
CA LYS A 60 -0.02 -5.38 -7.61
C LYS A 60 -0.30 -4.10 -6.84
N LEU A 61 0.77 -3.37 -6.49
CA LEU A 61 0.68 -2.07 -5.80
C LEU A 61 1.11 -0.96 -6.74
N LEU A 62 0.21 -0.07 -7.12
CA LEU A 62 0.58 1.15 -7.84
C LEU A 62 1.03 2.22 -6.84
N THR A 63 2.31 2.63 -6.87
CA THR A 63 2.89 3.58 -5.90
C THR A 63 4.08 4.35 -6.47
N CYS A 64 4.27 5.60 -6.03
CA CYS A 64 5.44 6.40 -6.39
C CYS A 64 6.70 6.03 -5.57
N ILE A 65 6.53 5.32 -4.45
CA ILE A 65 7.62 4.86 -3.58
C ILE A 65 7.90 3.37 -3.78
N ASP A 66 7.86 2.90 -5.03
CA ASP A 66 7.96 1.49 -5.39
C ASP A 66 9.21 0.81 -4.81
N ALA A 67 10.33 1.55 -4.72
CA ALA A 67 11.59 1.06 -4.15
C ALA A 67 11.44 0.50 -2.72
N ASP A 68 10.58 1.09 -1.89
CA ASP A 68 10.37 0.66 -0.50
C ASP A 68 9.64 -0.69 -0.39
N PHE A 69 8.98 -1.12 -1.48
CA PHE A 69 8.21 -2.35 -1.54
C PHE A 69 8.89 -3.48 -2.32
N ARG A 70 10.02 -3.22 -2.99
CA ARG A 70 10.70 -4.22 -3.83
C ARG A 70 11.24 -5.43 -3.07
N SER A 71 11.38 -5.34 -1.74
CA SER A 71 11.83 -6.46 -0.91
C SER A 71 10.72 -7.44 -0.52
N PHE A 72 9.45 -7.11 -0.79
CA PHE A 72 8.33 -8.02 -0.54
C PHE A 72 8.15 -8.97 -1.71
N THR A 73 8.00 -10.25 -1.41
CA THR A 73 7.81 -11.31 -2.41
C THR A 73 6.34 -11.58 -2.70
N GLU A 74 5.46 -11.08 -1.84
CA GLU A 74 4.02 -11.30 -1.84
C GLU A 74 3.29 -10.36 -2.82
N ILE A 75 3.93 -9.26 -3.22
CA ILE A 75 3.34 -8.22 -4.07
C ILE A 75 4.33 -7.74 -5.14
N GLU A 76 3.79 -7.21 -6.24
CA GLU A 76 4.54 -6.54 -7.31
C GLU A 76 4.30 -5.02 -7.22
N PRO A 77 5.29 -4.22 -6.77
CA PRO A 77 5.17 -2.77 -6.81
C PRO A 77 5.38 -2.25 -8.24
N LEU A 78 4.45 -1.39 -8.68
CA LEU A 78 4.46 -0.71 -9.96
C LEU A 78 4.57 0.80 -9.74
N ASN A 79 5.45 1.45 -10.48
CA ASN A 79 5.53 2.90 -10.47
C ASN A 79 4.64 3.49 -11.59
N PRO A 80 3.76 4.48 -11.31
CA PRO A 80 2.90 5.09 -12.33
C PRO A 80 3.66 5.63 -13.54
N PHE A 81 4.85 6.21 -13.34
CA PHE A 81 5.67 6.73 -14.43
C PHE A 81 6.19 5.61 -15.34
N ASP A 82 6.60 4.48 -14.75
CA ASP A 82 7.05 3.30 -15.50
C ASP A 82 5.88 2.67 -16.29
N VAL A 83 4.68 2.58 -15.69
CA VAL A 83 3.46 2.09 -16.36
C VAL A 83 3.07 2.98 -17.54
N MET A 84 3.21 4.29 -17.40
CA MET A 84 2.87 5.27 -18.44
C MET A 84 4.00 5.46 -19.47
N GLY A 85 5.18 4.88 -19.26
CA GLY A 85 6.33 5.04 -20.14
C GLY A 85 6.90 6.46 -20.17
N ILE A 86 6.76 7.20 -19.07
CA ILE A 86 7.25 8.59 -18.94
C ILE A 86 8.37 8.68 -17.88
N PRO A 87 9.28 9.66 -17.98
CA PRO A 87 10.31 9.86 -16.96
C PRO A 87 9.73 10.13 -15.57
N LYS A 88 10.37 9.58 -14.54
CA LYS A 88 10.07 9.91 -13.14
C LYS A 88 10.42 11.39 -12.88
N VAL A 89 9.56 12.06 -12.11
CA VAL A 89 9.73 13.47 -11.67
C VAL A 89 10.56 13.52 -10.39
#